data_AF-A0A7C7CAC0-F1
#
_entry.id   AF-A0A7C7CAC0-F1
#
_cell.length_a   1.000
_cell.length_b   1.000
_cell.length_c   1.000
_cell.angle_alpha   90.00
_cell.angle_beta   90.00
_cell.angle_gamma   90.00
#
_symmetry.space_group_name_H-M   'P 1'
#
loop_
_entity.id
_entity.type
_entity.pdbx_description
1 polymer ?
#
loop_
_entity_poly.entity_id
_entity_poly.type
_entity_poly.pdbx_seq_one_letter_code
_entity_poly.pdbx_strand_id
1 'polypeptide(L)'
;MSSIGPLTVPNTNAYQSGNVVVTNHVIQNISTSSNTMSFDFDAAPPPVTYYERDETVLSSWIDASSGTNHPLTDDSSVTLPIGFNFDFFENTFSSVTISANGYLTFGSNGTVATNAAIPSANQPNNLVALYWDDLNPDFGGNIYSLVEGYAPNRRLTVSWVDVPHYNNASSGQGAGTFEVTLYEASGDIIYRYLDVNFDKFSFNRGRSATVGVENSNGSIATQHSYNTTNSVLGGDVYRYSLKQDVLLIDDDDDAPDTLGDYTTSLTNLGRSYSVWDVAMQGAGPDAATLAGYKSAIWFTGADTGGNAGPNTLDETELSTYLDAGGCVVVSSQDYHLDRGLTPFMTDYLGVAAVLESGLQATLNGVDQVFSALPGPYALTYAFSNASDTLVADASAKTAFVGNMGVAAVMDATPVYRTTYLGFPFSALATLDRDATMTEFMHLCNAQEYDTEGDGLDDALEMGLGSDINATDSDGDTISDFDELNYDGIPGAYVPGQDLHPALADTDGDDYHDNVEINGGTDPLDADSNLATADGDINSDGLVNTVDLLIAVQIITGQITPNPSQFTHLDVAPLVAGVPAPDGNIGVSDLLQVMRKVLGLTSF
;
A
#
# COMPACT_ATOMS: atom_id res chain seq x y z
N MET A 1 -2.51 -39.82 4.90
CA MET A 1 -3.43 -40.38 5.92
C MET A 1 -2.66 -41.32 6.84
N SER A 2 -2.15 -40.79 7.95
CA SER A 2 -1.41 -41.56 8.94
C SER A 2 -2.20 -41.52 10.24
N SER A 3 -2.84 -42.64 10.60
CA SER A 3 -3.58 -42.78 11.85
C SER A 3 -2.59 -42.83 13.01
N ILE A 4 -2.59 -41.81 13.87
CA ILE A 4 -1.90 -41.85 15.17
C ILE A 4 -2.79 -42.66 16.12
N GLY A 5 -2.24 -43.69 16.75
CA GLY A 5 -2.97 -44.56 17.68
C GLY A 5 -3.40 -43.83 18.96
N PRO A 6 -4.46 -44.28 19.65
CA PRO A 6 -4.98 -43.61 20.83
C PRO A 6 -3.99 -43.65 22.01
N LEU A 7 -3.75 -42.48 22.59
CA LEU A 7 -2.95 -42.33 23.81
C LEU A 7 -3.75 -42.86 25.02
N THR A 8 -3.26 -43.90 25.68
CA THR A 8 -3.86 -44.45 26.90
C THR A 8 -3.38 -43.68 28.12
N VAL A 9 -4.24 -42.85 28.72
CA VAL A 9 -3.98 -42.23 30.02
C VAL A 9 -4.28 -43.24 31.14
N PRO A 10 -3.38 -43.49 32.10
CA PRO A 10 -3.66 -44.38 33.23
C PRO A 10 -4.77 -43.81 34.11
N ASN A 11 -5.77 -44.64 34.41
CA ASN A 11 -6.83 -44.34 35.38
C ASN A 11 -6.23 -44.07 36.77
N THR A 12 -6.05 -42.79 37.12
CA THR A 12 -5.99 -42.35 38.52
C THR A 12 -7.13 -41.38 38.78
N ASN A 13 -7.99 -41.73 39.72
CA ASN A 13 -9.15 -40.96 40.19
C ASN A 13 -8.73 -39.64 40.85
N ALA A 14 -8.30 -38.65 40.07
CA ALA A 14 -8.18 -37.27 40.49
C ALA A 14 -8.86 -36.40 39.43
N TYR A 15 -10.07 -35.91 39.73
CA TYR A 15 -10.61 -34.75 39.04
C TYR A 15 -9.68 -33.57 39.34
N GLN A 16 -8.78 -33.23 38.42
CA GLN A 16 -8.27 -31.87 38.32
C GLN A 16 -9.17 -31.13 37.35
N SER A 17 -9.99 -30.22 37.86
CA SER A 17 -10.64 -29.19 37.06
C SER A 17 -9.54 -28.21 36.59
N GLY A 18 -8.88 -28.56 35.49
CA GLY A 18 -8.09 -27.58 34.73
C GLY A 18 -9.04 -26.91 33.74
N ASN A 19 -9.20 -25.59 33.84
CA ASN A 19 -9.73 -24.82 32.71
C ASN A 19 -8.70 -24.91 31.59
N VAL A 20 -9.05 -25.55 30.47
CA VAL A 20 -8.35 -25.31 29.22
C VAL A 20 -8.90 -24.00 28.69
N VAL A 21 -8.13 -22.93 28.83
CA VAL A 21 -8.41 -21.67 28.13
C VAL A 21 -7.90 -21.87 26.71
N VAL A 22 -8.82 -22.13 25.78
CA VAL A 22 -8.54 -22.03 24.34
C VAL A 22 -8.91 -20.60 23.94
N THR A 23 -7.93 -19.72 23.85
CA THR A 23 -8.08 -18.42 23.18
C THR A 23 -7.79 -18.61 21.69
N ASN A 24 -8.65 -18.07 20.83
CA ASN A 24 -8.51 -17.96 19.36
C ASN A 24 -8.84 -19.19 18.49
N HIS A 25 -9.72 -20.12 18.88
CA HIS A 25 -10.24 -21.13 17.94
C HIS A 25 -11.77 -21.25 17.98
N VAL A 26 -12.41 -21.35 16.81
CA VAL A 26 -13.85 -21.63 16.68
C VAL A 26 -14.08 -23.14 16.79
N ILE A 27 -14.63 -23.61 17.90
CA ILE A 27 -14.97 -25.03 18.08
C ILE A 27 -16.26 -25.33 17.28
N GLN A 28 -16.15 -26.01 16.13
CA GLN A 28 -17.33 -26.30 15.30
C GLN A 28 -18.15 -27.52 15.76
N ASN A 29 -17.56 -28.52 16.43
CA ASN A 29 -18.28 -29.72 16.87
C ASN A 29 -17.73 -30.32 18.17
N ILE A 30 -18.62 -30.57 19.14
CA ILE A 30 -18.31 -31.35 20.36
C ILE A 30 -19.07 -32.68 20.28
N SER A 31 -18.36 -33.79 20.06
CA SER A 31 -18.93 -35.14 20.19
C SER A 31 -18.61 -35.72 21.57
N THR A 32 -19.63 -36.16 22.30
CA THR A 32 -19.48 -36.74 23.66
C THR A 32 -19.65 -38.25 23.72
N SER A 33 -19.48 -38.96 22.60
CA SER A 33 -19.78 -40.41 22.55
C SER A 33 -18.70 -41.36 23.10
N SER A 34 -17.62 -40.87 23.70
CA SER A 34 -16.65 -41.68 24.46
C SER A 34 -15.82 -40.77 25.38
N ASN A 35 -15.11 -41.34 26.36
CA ASN A 35 -14.22 -40.63 27.31
C ASN A 35 -12.97 -39.97 26.63
N THR A 36 -13.12 -39.48 25.40
CA THR A 36 -12.10 -38.88 24.54
C THR A 36 -12.70 -37.63 23.92
N MET A 37 -12.20 -36.45 24.29
CA MET A 37 -12.42 -35.24 23.48
C MET A 37 -11.49 -35.33 22.27
N SER A 38 -12.06 -35.39 21.07
CA SER A 38 -11.31 -35.24 19.82
C SER A 38 -11.39 -33.78 19.41
N PHE A 39 -10.25 -33.13 19.26
CA PHE A 39 -10.14 -31.85 18.57
C PHE A 39 -9.80 -32.17 17.12
N ASP A 40 -10.69 -31.82 16.19
CA ASP A 40 -10.33 -31.79 14.78
C ASP A 40 -9.51 -30.50 14.62
N PHE A 41 -8.22 -30.63 14.31
CA PHE A 41 -7.42 -29.47 13.93
C PHE A 41 -7.84 -29.10 12.52
N ASP A 42 -8.17 -27.82 12.33
CA ASP A 42 -8.83 -27.28 11.13
C ASP A 42 -8.14 -27.76 9.85
N ALA A 43 -8.95 -28.14 8.86
CA ALA A 43 -8.46 -28.16 7.48
C ALA A 43 -7.96 -26.74 7.15
N ALA A 44 -6.93 -26.63 6.30
CA ALA A 44 -6.48 -25.33 5.82
C ALA A 44 -7.71 -24.48 5.42
N PRO A 45 -7.82 -23.23 5.90
CA PRO A 45 -8.94 -22.38 5.51
C PRO A 45 -9.03 -22.36 3.98
N PRO A 46 -10.25 -22.41 3.40
CA PRO A 46 -10.38 -22.41 1.95
C PRO A 46 -9.61 -21.22 1.37
N PRO A 47 -8.96 -21.37 0.21
CA PRO A 47 -8.22 -20.29 -0.43
C PRO A 47 -9.11 -19.03 -0.49
N VAL A 48 -8.65 -17.96 0.14
CA VAL A 48 -9.27 -16.65 0.03
C VAL A 48 -8.58 -15.98 -1.13
N THR A 49 -9.38 -15.43 -2.03
CA THR A 49 -8.86 -14.72 -3.20
C THR A 49 -9.09 -13.23 -3.04
N TYR A 50 -8.20 -12.46 -3.64
CA TYR A 50 -8.18 -11.01 -3.59
C TYR A 50 -8.08 -10.49 -5.02
N TYR A 51 -8.33 -9.21 -5.20
CA TYR A 51 -7.97 -8.52 -6.43
C TYR A 51 -6.80 -7.59 -6.17
N GLU A 52 -5.82 -7.59 -7.07
CA GLU A 52 -4.79 -6.56 -7.10
C GLU A 52 -5.07 -5.61 -8.26
N ARG A 53 -4.88 -4.31 -8.01
CA ARG A 53 -5.06 -3.25 -8.99
C ARG A 53 -3.71 -2.92 -9.62
N ASP A 54 -3.68 -2.85 -10.95
CA ASP A 54 -2.54 -2.39 -11.74
C ASP A 54 -3.00 -1.23 -12.64
N GLU A 55 -2.32 -0.09 -12.53
CA GLU A 55 -2.59 1.15 -13.28
C GLU A 55 -1.58 1.38 -14.42
N THR A 56 -0.57 0.52 -14.55
CA THR A 56 0.45 0.62 -15.60
C THR A 56 0.00 -0.04 -16.91
N VAL A 57 -1.14 -0.73 -16.89
CA VAL A 57 -1.66 -1.47 -18.03
C VAL A 57 -2.11 -0.53 -19.14
N LEU A 58 -1.52 -0.72 -20.32
CA LEU A 58 -2.01 -0.08 -21.54
C LEU A 58 -3.14 -0.90 -22.16
N SER A 59 -4.31 -0.28 -22.32
CA SER A 59 -5.45 -0.91 -22.96
C SER A 59 -6.29 0.09 -23.74
N SER A 60 -6.78 -0.29 -24.91
CA SER A 60 -7.59 0.58 -25.78
C SER A 60 -9.08 0.42 -25.52
N TRP A 61 -9.83 1.52 -25.65
CA TRP A 61 -11.30 1.54 -25.65
C TRP A 61 -11.91 0.48 -26.59
N ILE A 62 -12.96 -0.21 -26.11
CA ILE A 62 -13.74 -1.18 -26.88
C ILE A 62 -15.12 -0.60 -27.19
N ASP A 63 -15.43 -0.36 -28.46
CA ASP A 63 -16.75 0.15 -28.83
C ASP A 63 -17.85 -0.93 -28.71
N ALA A 64 -18.47 -1.01 -27.53
CA ALA A 64 -19.57 -1.92 -27.23
C ALA A 64 -20.91 -1.52 -27.88
N SER A 65 -21.01 -0.37 -28.58
CA SER A 65 -22.25 0.09 -29.22
C SER A 65 -22.74 -0.83 -30.35
N SER A 66 -21.85 -1.69 -30.87
CA SER A 66 -22.18 -2.76 -31.81
C SER A 66 -22.91 -3.95 -31.16
N GLY A 67 -22.95 -4.00 -29.82
CA GLY A 67 -23.60 -5.03 -29.02
C GLY A 67 -25.09 -4.77 -28.74
N THR A 68 -25.54 -5.15 -27.55
CA THR A 68 -26.93 -4.95 -27.10
C THR A 68 -27.04 -3.67 -26.31
N ASN A 69 -27.96 -2.78 -26.70
CA ASN A 69 -28.35 -1.61 -25.90
C ASN A 69 -29.36 -2.02 -24.82
N HIS A 70 -29.12 -1.58 -23.59
CA HIS A 70 -30.00 -1.76 -22.43
C HIS A 70 -30.63 -0.42 -22.07
N PRO A 71 -31.93 -0.22 -22.36
CA PRO A 71 -32.63 1.03 -22.07
C PRO A 71 -33.01 1.09 -20.59
N LEU A 72 -32.00 1.22 -19.74
CA LEU A 72 -32.17 1.44 -18.31
C LEU A 72 -32.68 2.86 -18.06
N THR A 73 -33.39 3.02 -16.95
CA THR A 73 -33.86 4.28 -16.37
C THR A 73 -33.10 4.55 -15.07
N ASP A 74 -33.43 5.67 -14.42
CA ASP A 74 -32.97 5.98 -13.07
C ASP A 74 -33.15 4.79 -12.11
N ASP A 75 -32.13 4.51 -11.29
CA ASP A 75 -32.12 3.44 -10.28
C ASP A 75 -32.59 2.07 -10.79
N SER A 76 -32.29 1.74 -12.05
CA SER A 76 -32.67 0.46 -12.65
C SER A 76 -31.46 -0.41 -12.97
N SER A 77 -31.73 -1.69 -13.22
CA SER A 77 -30.70 -2.66 -13.60
C SER A 77 -31.22 -3.74 -14.54
N VAL A 78 -30.30 -4.45 -15.18
CA VAL A 78 -30.59 -5.63 -16.01
C VAL A 78 -29.61 -6.74 -15.71
N THR A 79 -30.10 -7.97 -15.55
CA THR A 79 -29.27 -9.17 -15.43
C THR A 79 -29.17 -9.87 -16.78
N LEU A 80 -27.95 -10.19 -17.21
CA LEU A 80 -27.69 -10.89 -18.47
C LEU A 80 -26.65 -12.02 -18.31
N PRO A 81 -26.67 -13.03 -19.20
CA PRO A 81 -25.64 -14.06 -19.20
C PRO A 81 -24.28 -13.47 -19.61
N ILE A 82 -23.21 -13.82 -18.89
CA ILE A 82 -21.84 -13.37 -19.19
C ILE A 82 -21.35 -13.98 -20.51
N GLY A 83 -21.84 -15.18 -20.83
CA GLY A 83 -21.44 -15.96 -22.00
C GLY A 83 -20.37 -16.99 -21.70
N PHE A 84 -19.73 -16.92 -20.54
CA PHE A 84 -18.75 -17.87 -20.01
C PHE A 84 -18.86 -17.92 -18.47
N ASN A 85 -18.14 -18.86 -17.85
CA ASN A 85 -17.98 -18.89 -16.40
C ASN A 85 -16.88 -17.89 -16.03
N PHE A 86 -17.16 -17.00 -15.08
CA PHE A 86 -16.22 -16.00 -14.59
C PHE A 86 -16.04 -16.17 -13.09
N ASP A 87 -14.79 -16.36 -12.68
CA ASP A 87 -14.44 -16.44 -11.26
C ASP A 87 -14.28 -15.02 -10.71
N PHE A 88 -15.04 -14.73 -9.65
CA PHE A 88 -15.02 -13.44 -8.96
C PHE A 88 -14.98 -13.68 -7.46
N PHE A 89 -13.84 -13.34 -6.85
CA PHE A 89 -13.48 -13.81 -5.52
C PHE A 89 -13.63 -15.35 -5.43
N GLU A 90 -14.18 -15.89 -4.34
CA GLU A 90 -14.25 -17.34 -4.14
C GLU A 90 -15.41 -18.02 -4.90
N ASN A 91 -16.08 -17.32 -5.83
CA ASN A 91 -17.29 -17.79 -6.49
C ASN A 91 -17.22 -17.71 -8.01
N THR A 92 -17.80 -18.71 -8.68
CA THR A 92 -17.95 -18.72 -10.14
C THR A 92 -19.35 -18.28 -10.56
N PHE A 93 -19.43 -17.31 -11.46
CA PHE A 93 -20.68 -16.77 -11.99
C PHE A 93 -20.83 -17.01 -13.49
N SER A 94 -22.09 -17.09 -13.96
CA SER A 94 -22.43 -17.18 -15.40
C SER A 94 -23.39 -16.08 -15.86
N SER A 95 -23.77 -15.19 -14.94
CA SER A 95 -24.63 -14.03 -15.17
C SER A 95 -24.12 -12.84 -14.35
N VAL A 96 -24.38 -11.63 -14.85
CA VAL A 96 -24.03 -10.38 -14.17
C VAL A 96 -25.21 -9.42 -14.25
N THR A 97 -25.38 -8.61 -13.21
CA THR A 97 -26.37 -7.53 -13.15
C THR A 97 -25.65 -6.20 -13.41
N ILE A 98 -26.09 -5.49 -14.46
CA ILE A 98 -25.60 -4.16 -14.83
C ILE A 98 -26.52 -3.11 -14.20
N SER A 99 -25.94 -2.18 -13.45
CA SER A 99 -26.66 -1.05 -12.86
C SER A 99 -26.64 0.18 -13.78
N ALA A 100 -27.70 0.99 -13.75
CA ALA A 100 -27.68 2.34 -14.29
C ALA A 100 -26.58 3.21 -13.63
N ASN A 101 -26.28 2.96 -12.36
CA ASN A 101 -25.43 3.75 -11.46
C ASN A 101 -23.92 3.41 -11.59
N GLY A 102 -23.45 3.01 -12.77
CA GLY A 102 -22.01 2.89 -13.06
C GLY A 102 -21.28 1.70 -12.42
N TYR A 103 -22.00 0.63 -12.05
CA TYR A 103 -21.41 -0.57 -11.47
C TYR A 103 -22.03 -1.88 -12.01
N LEU A 104 -21.31 -2.98 -11.81
CA LEU A 104 -21.84 -4.34 -11.95
C LEU A 104 -21.96 -5.01 -10.58
N THR A 105 -22.92 -5.92 -10.43
CA THR A 105 -22.95 -6.86 -9.31
C THR A 105 -23.22 -8.28 -9.81
N PHE A 106 -22.59 -9.26 -9.18
CA PHE A 106 -22.92 -10.68 -9.38
C PHE A 106 -24.05 -11.16 -8.44
N GLY A 107 -24.62 -10.23 -7.66
CA GLY A 107 -25.85 -10.41 -6.90
C GLY A 107 -27.10 -9.87 -7.63
N SER A 108 -28.18 -9.71 -6.86
CA SER A 108 -29.47 -9.22 -7.37
C SER A 108 -29.71 -7.72 -7.17
N ASN A 109 -28.86 -7.01 -6.41
CA ASN A 109 -29.11 -5.61 -6.04
C ASN A 109 -28.35 -4.63 -6.95
N GLY A 110 -28.92 -4.32 -8.11
CA GLY A 110 -28.36 -3.38 -9.08
C GLY A 110 -28.96 -1.96 -9.04
N THR A 111 -29.70 -1.57 -7.99
CA THR A 111 -30.48 -0.31 -7.99
C THR A 111 -30.04 0.69 -6.91
N VAL A 112 -28.80 0.58 -6.41
CA VAL A 112 -28.33 1.44 -5.31
C VAL A 112 -27.59 2.65 -5.90
N ALA A 113 -28.14 3.86 -5.76
CA ALA A 113 -27.49 5.09 -6.23
C ALA A 113 -26.47 5.65 -5.24
N THR A 114 -26.72 5.52 -3.94
CA THR A 114 -25.83 6.08 -2.92
C THR A 114 -24.58 5.22 -2.78
N ASN A 115 -23.45 5.77 -3.19
CA ASN A 115 -22.14 5.13 -3.06
C ASN A 115 -21.63 5.12 -1.60
N ALA A 116 -20.65 4.26 -1.35
CA ALA A 116 -20.02 4.11 -0.04
C ALA A 116 -18.54 3.71 -0.19
N ALA A 117 -17.76 3.90 0.87
CA ALA A 117 -16.45 3.28 0.98
C ALA A 117 -16.59 1.75 0.99
N ILE A 118 -15.63 1.04 0.39
CA ILE A 118 -15.55 -0.42 0.42
C ILE A 118 -14.22 -0.82 1.07
N PRO A 119 -14.17 -1.91 1.87
CA PRO A 119 -15.24 -2.91 2.06
C PRO A 119 -16.40 -2.42 2.96
N SER A 120 -17.62 -2.81 2.61
CA SER A 120 -18.86 -2.47 3.30
C SER A 120 -19.81 -3.66 3.31
N ALA A 121 -20.24 -4.10 4.50
CA ALA A 121 -21.27 -5.14 4.62
C ALA A 121 -22.67 -4.72 4.10
N ASN A 122 -22.87 -3.43 3.80
CA ASN A 122 -24.11 -2.92 3.21
C ASN A 122 -24.12 -3.13 1.69
N GLN A 123 -25.26 -3.54 1.16
CA GLN A 123 -25.47 -3.72 -0.28
C GLN A 123 -25.21 -2.44 -1.08
N PRO A 124 -24.72 -2.56 -2.33
CA PRO A 124 -24.53 -3.79 -3.10
C PRO A 124 -23.18 -4.49 -2.81
N ASN A 125 -23.21 -5.82 -2.70
CA ASN A 125 -21.99 -6.65 -2.57
C ASN A 125 -21.76 -7.45 -3.86
N ASN A 126 -20.69 -8.26 -3.91
CA ASN A 126 -20.20 -8.86 -5.15
C ASN A 126 -20.04 -7.79 -6.24
N LEU A 127 -19.40 -6.68 -5.85
CA LEU A 127 -19.48 -5.41 -6.53
C LEU A 127 -18.25 -5.19 -7.40
N VAL A 128 -18.49 -4.72 -8.62
CA VAL A 128 -17.49 -4.17 -9.53
C VAL A 128 -17.91 -2.74 -9.79
N ALA A 129 -17.38 -1.82 -8.98
CA ALA A 129 -17.69 -0.39 -9.03
C ALA A 129 -16.68 0.31 -9.94
N LEU A 130 -17.13 0.70 -11.13
CA LEU A 130 -16.30 1.45 -12.07
C LEU A 130 -16.38 2.93 -11.81
N TYR A 131 -17.59 3.39 -11.59
CA TYR A 131 -17.93 4.76 -11.28
C TYR A 131 -19.26 4.73 -10.53
N TRP A 132 -19.27 4.08 -9.37
CA TRP A 132 -20.50 3.91 -8.61
C TRP A 132 -20.93 5.27 -8.04
N ASP A 133 -22.00 5.81 -8.61
CA ASP A 133 -22.60 7.09 -8.26
C ASP A 133 -24.06 7.15 -8.79
N ASP A 134 -24.79 8.20 -8.46
CA ASP A 134 -26.19 8.42 -8.82
C ASP A 134 -26.31 8.89 -10.28
N LEU A 135 -26.30 7.94 -11.23
CA LEU A 135 -26.35 8.18 -12.68
C LEU A 135 -27.74 7.93 -13.24
N ASN A 136 -28.16 8.76 -14.20
CA ASN A 136 -29.53 8.71 -14.72
C ASN A 136 -29.60 8.67 -16.26
N PRO A 137 -29.72 7.47 -16.86
CA PRO A 137 -29.86 7.30 -18.30
C PRO A 137 -31.17 7.84 -18.90
N ASP A 138 -32.21 8.18 -18.11
CA ASP A 138 -33.47 8.74 -18.64
C ASP A 138 -33.28 10.09 -19.35
N PHE A 139 -32.19 10.79 -19.02
CA PHE A 139 -31.89 12.12 -19.52
C PHE A 139 -30.75 12.17 -20.54
N GLY A 140 -30.11 11.04 -20.84
CA GLY A 140 -29.03 10.99 -21.81
C GLY A 140 -28.25 9.68 -21.80
N GLY A 141 -27.55 9.43 -22.91
CA GLY A 141 -26.65 8.29 -23.02
C GLY A 141 -27.34 6.95 -23.23
N ASN A 142 -26.51 5.90 -23.27
CA ASN A 142 -26.94 4.52 -23.40
C ASN A 142 -25.96 3.59 -22.67
N ILE A 143 -26.45 2.42 -22.27
CA ILE A 143 -25.64 1.38 -21.65
C ILE A 143 -25.62 0.18 -22.59
N TYR A 144 -24.43 -0.27 -22.98
CA TYR A 144 -24.26 -1.37 -23.92
C TYR A 144 -23.55 -2.56 -23.28
N SER A 145 -23.84 -3.76 -23.80
CA SER A 145 -23.05 -4.95 -23.52
C SER A 145 -22.64 -5.65 -24.82
N LEU A 146 -21.38 -6.08 -24.92
CA LEU A 146 -20.85 -6.79 -26.06
C LEU A 146 -20.03 -8.01 -25.59
N VAL A 147 -20.38 -9.20 -26.07
CA VAL A 147 -19.58 -10.42 -25.87
C VAL A 147 -18.80 -10.71 -27.16
N GLU A 148 -17.47 -10.81 -27.04
CA GLU A 148 -16.57 -11.06 -28.16
C GLU A 148 -15.68 -12.29 -27.93
N GLY A 149 -15.06 -12.77 -29.01
CA GLY A 149 -14.11 -13.87 -28.98
C GLY A 149 -14.75 -15.26 -29.03
N TYR A 150 -13.93 -16.27 -28.77
CA TYR A 150 -14.32 -17.69 -28.75
C TYR A 150 -13.66 -18.37 -27.56
N ALA A 151 -14.35 -19.35 -26.96
CA ALA A 151 -13.80 -20.09 -25.82
C ALA A 151 -12.43 -20.69 -26.15
N PRO A 152 -11.46 -20.67 -25.22
CA PRO A 152 -11.55 -20.14 -23.85
C PRO A 152 -11.14 -18.66 -23.71
N ASN A 153 -11.11 -17.88 -24.80
CA ASN A 153 -10.64 -16.49 -24.85
C ASN A 153 -11.77 -15.51 -25.21
N ARG A 154 -12.92 -15.62 -24.53
CA ARG A 154 -14.02 -14.64 -24.67
C ARG A 154 -13.81 -13.45 -23.74
N ARG A 155 -14.50 -12.36 -24.04
CA ARG A 155 -14.63 -11.20 -23.16
C ARG A 155 -16.05 -10.65 -23.18
N LEU A 156 -16.53 -10.13 -22.05
CA LEU A 156 -17.74 -9.33 -21.95
C LEU A 156 -17.33 -7.88 -21.66
N THR A 157 -17.68 -6.95 -22.54
CA THR A 157 -17.53 -5.52 -22.30
C THR A 157 -18.89 -4.91 -21.99
N VAL A 158 -18.97 -4.08 -20.95
CA VAL A 158 -20.14 -3.26 -20.61
C VAL A 158 -19.70 -1.80 -20.58
N SER A 159 -20.41 -0.92 -21.31
CA SER A 159 -20.06 0.50 -21.43
C SER A 159 -21.24 1.39 -21.08
N TRP A 160 -21.00 2.41 -20.27
CA TRP A 160 -21.86 3.57 -20.11
C TRP A 160 -21.34 4.64 -21.07
N VAL A 161 -22.17 5.10 -22.01
CA VAL A 161 -21.78 6.07 -23.04
C VAL A 161 -22.68 7.29 -22.93
N ASP A 162 -22.08 8.45 -22.67
CA ASP A 162 -22.76 9.74 -22.46
C ASP A 162 -23.88 9.68 -21.40
N VAL A 163 -23.70 8.91 -20.32
CA VAL A 163 -24.69 8.81 -19.23
C VAL A 163 -24.51 9.96 -18.23
N PRO A 164 -25.52 10.81 -18.00
CA PRO A 164 -25.39 11.94 -17.09
C PRO A 164 -25.56 11.53 -15.63
N HIS A 165 -24.98 12.30 -14.72
CA HIS A 165 -25.30 12.21 -13.30
C HIS A 165 -26.73 12.72 -13.04
N TYR A 166 -27.51 12.06 -12.19
CA TYR A 166 -28.86 12.44 -11.76
C TYR A 166 -29.03 13.94 -11.45
N ASN A 167 -28.11 14.52 -10.66
CA ASN A 167 -28.16 15.94 -10.29
C ASN A 167 -27.76 16.92 -11.41
N ASN A 168 -27.35 16.42 -12.57
CA ASN A 168 -27.05 17.16 -13.81
C ASN A 168 -28.02 16.85 -14.95
N ALA A 169 -28.76 15.74 -14.83
CA ALA A 169 -29.62 15.16 -15.84
C ALA A 169 -30.67 16.15 -16.38
N SER A 170 -31.26 16.98 -15.50
CA SER A 170 -32.25 17.98 -15.89
C SER A 170 -31.68 19.26 -16.52
N SER A 171 -30.36 19.48 -16.44
CA SER A 171 -29.68 20.65 -17.02
C SER A 171 -29.11 20.41 -18.42
N GLY A 172 -29.04 19.16 -18.89
CA GLY A 172 -28.41 18.82 -20.18
C GLY A 172 -26.92 19.14 -20.24
N GLN A 173 -26.23 19.05 -19.10
CA GLN A 173 -24.82 19.41 -18.90
C GLN A 173 -24.04 18.19 -18.43
N GLY A 174 -22.95 17.86 -19.13
CA GLY A 174 -21.95 16.84 -18.80
C GLY A 174 -22.45 15.39 -18.66
N ALA A 175 -21.63 14.44 -19.11
CA ALA A 175 -21.94 13.02 -19.02
C ALA A 175 -20.68 12.16 -18.98
N GLY A 176 -20.79 10.98 -18.38
CA GLY A 176 -19.69 10.02 -18.28
C GLY A 176 -19.70 9.02 -19.43
N THR A 177 -18.50 8.68 -19.91
CA THR A 177 -18.24 7.61 -20.85
C THR A 177 -17.09 6.72 -20.34
N PHE A 178 -17.43 5.51 -19.91
CA PHE A 178 -16.51 4.55 -19.31
C PHE A 178 -16.99 3.11 -19.52
N GLU A 179 -16.09 2.14 -19.41
CA GLU A 179 -16.39 0.73 -19.64
C GLU A 179 -15.63 -0.22 -18.70
N VAL A 180 -16.22 -1.41 -18.51
CA VAL A 180 -15.58 -2.58 -17.90
C VAL A 180 -15.49 -3.70 -18.91
N THR A 181 -14.41 -4.48 -18.85
CA THR A 181 -14.28 -5.73 -19.59
C THR A 181 -13.90 -6.89 -18.66
N LEU A 182 -14.69 -7.96 -18.68
CA LEU A 182 -14.38 -9.23 -18.00
C LEU A 182 -13.73 -10.18 -19.01
N TYR A 183 -12.56 -10.74 -18.69
CA TYR A 183 -11.81 -11.66 -19.57
C TYR A 183 -11.95 -13.12 -19.11
N GLU A 184 -12.32 -14.03 -20.01
CA GLU A 184 -12.54 -15.45 -19.70
C GLU A 184 -11.26 -16.19 -19.31
N ALA A 185 -10.17 -15.98 -20.06
CA ALA A 185 -8.97 -16.79 -19.92
C ALA A 185 -8.14 -16.41 -18.68
N SER A 186 -8.06 -15.12 -18.38
CA SER A 186 -7.25 -14.59 -17.29
C SER A 186 -8.04 -14.30 -16.02
N GLY A 187 -9.37 -14.14 -16.11
CA GLY A 187 -10.18 -13.67 -14.99
C GLY A 187 -10.04 -12.17 -14.72
N ASP A 188 -9.29 -11.43 -15.55
CA ASP A 188 -9.08 -9.99 -15.35
C ASP A 188 -10.37 -9.20 -15.54
N ILE A 189 -10.46 -8.12 -14.76
CA ILE A 189 -11.44 -7.06 -14.91
C ILE A 189 -10.68 -5.79 -15.30
N ILE A 190 -11.00 -5.20 -16.45
CA ILE A 190 -10.32 -3.97 -16.90
C ILE A 190 -11.33 -2.84 -17.03
N TYR A 191 -11.08 -1.75 -16.32
CA TYR A 191 -11.80 -0.49 -16.41
C TYR A 191 -11.11 0.43 -17.42
N ARG A 192 -11.88 1.18 -18.22
CA ARG A 192 -11.35 2.22 -19.09
C ARG A 192 -12.25 3.44 -19.05
N TYR A 193 -11.64 4.62 -18.94
CA TYR A 193 -12.35 5.89 -18.85
C TYR A 193 -12.03 6.74 -20.07
N LEU A 194 -13.05 7.11 -20.84
CA LEU A 194 -12.89 8.00 -21.98
C LEU A 194 -13.21 9.44 -21.60
N ASP A 195 -14.29 9.62 -20.86
CA ASP A 195 -14.71 10.91 -20.30
C ASP A 195 -15.36 10.69 -18.93
N VAL A 196 -14.86 11.40 -17.92
CA VAL A 196 -15.39 11.42 -16.55
C VAL A 196 -15.59 12.87 -16.07
N ASN A 197 -15.70 13.80 -17.01
CA ASN A 197 -16.08 15.17 -16.74
C ASN A 197 -17.59 15.35 -16.92
N PHE A 198 -18.30 15.45 -15.80
CA PHE A 198 -19.73 15.68 -15.75
C PHE A 198 -20.10 17.18 -15.81
N ASP A 199 -19.16 18.06 -16.21
CA ASP A 199 -19.33 19.52 -16.27
C ASP A 199 -19.83 20.17 -14.97
N LYS A 200 -19.65 19.46 -13.84
CA LYS A 200 -19.84 19.99 -12.49
C LYS A 200 -18.74 19.49 -11.58
N PHE A 201 -18.05 20.45 -10.99
CA PHE A 201 -16.91 20.21 -10.09
C PHE A 201 -17.17 19.11 -9.05
N SER A 202 -18.36 19.07 -8.45
CA SER A 202 -18.73 18.08 -7.43
C SER A 202 -18.71 16.62 -7.90
N PHE A 203 -18.81 16.37 -9.21
CA PHE A 203 -18.99 15.03 -9.79
C PHE A 203 -17.89 14.66 -10.78
N ASN A 204 -17.00 15.58 -11.08
CA ASN A 204 -15.95 15.35 -12.07
C ASN A 204 -14.88 14.42 -11.49
N ARG A 205 -14.35 13.53 -12.33
CA ARG A 205 -13.10 12.82 -12.09
C ARG A 205 -13.08 12.03 -10.77
N GLY A 206 -14.16 11.29 -10.49
CA GLY A 206 -14.26 10.41 -9.33
C GLY A 206 -14.65 11.09 -8.02
N ARG A 207 -14.82 12.43 -7.98
CA ARG A 207 -15.02 13.20 -6.76
C ARG A 207 -16.21 12.82 -5.87
N SER A 208 -17.20 12.16 -6.45
CA SER A 208 -18.39 11.65 -5.74
C SER A 208 -18.61 10.16 -5.93
N ALA A 209 -17.68 9.46 -6.59
CA ALA A 209 -17.86 8.08 -6.98
C ALA A 209 -17.05 7.13 -6.09
N THR A 210 -17.50 5.88 -6.02
CA THR A 210 -16.69 4.77 -5.56
C THR A 210 -16.13 4.00 -6.77
N VAL A 211 -14.84 3.67 -6.72
CA VAL A 211 -14.15 2.85 -7.71
C VAL A 211 -13.43 1.71 -6.99
N GLY A 212 -13.63 0.48 -7.45
CA GLY A 212 -13.01 -0.71 -6.88
C GLY A 212 -13.81 -1.99 -7.08
N VAL A 213 -13.42 -3.05 -6.38
CA VAL A 213 -14.11 -4.35 -6.37
C VAL A 213 -14.29 -4.84 -4.93
N GLU A 214 -15.39 -5.54 -4.65
CA GLU A 214 -15.72 -6.05 -3.31
C GLU A 214 -16.34 -7.46 -3.37
N ASN A 215 -15.97 -8.29 -2.39
CA ASN A 215 -16.45 -9.66 -2.25
C ASN A 215 -17.92 -9.77 -1.82
N SER A 216 -18.40 -11.00 -1.65
CA SER A 216 -19.83 -11.28 -1.46
C SER A 216 -20.44 -10.77 -0.15
N ASN A 217 -19.62 -10.59 0.89
CA ASN A 217 -20.06 -10.20 2.23
C ASN A 217 -19.58 -8.80 2.64
N GLY A 218 -18.83 -8.11 1.78
CA GLY A 218 -18.30 -6.78 2.07
C GLY A 218 -17.23 -6.78 3.16
N SER A 219 -16.40 -7.82 3.20
CA SER A 219 -15.27 -7.93 4.13
C SER A 219 -13.90 -7.81 3.45
N ILE A 220 -13.84 -7.98 2.13
CA ILE A 220 -12.61 -7.87 1.34
C ILE A 220 -12.93 -7.02 0.12
N ALA A 221 -12.12 -5.99 -0.11
CA ALA A 221 -12.24 -5.12 -1.26
C ALA A 221 -10.87 -4.63 -1.70
N THR A 222 -10.80 -4.22 -2.96
CA THR A 222 -9.68 -3.46 -3.52
C THR A 222 -10.25 -2.13 -3.98
N GLN A 223 -10.23 -1.15 -3.08
CA GLN A 223 -10.71 0.19 -3.37
C GLN A 223 -9.64 0.97 -4.13
N HIS A 224 -10.06 1.67 -5.20
CA HIS A 224 -9.26 2.71 -5.83
C HIS A 224 -9.56 4.07 -5.23
N SER A 225 -10.83 4.41 -5.10
CA SER A 225 -11.23 5.69 -4.52
C SER A 225 -12.64 5.67 -3.97
N TYR A 226 -12.92 6.58 -3.03
CA TYR A 226 -14.27 6.93 -2.58
C TYR A 226 -14.35 8.42 -2.31
N ASN A 227 -15.18 9.12 -3.08
CA ASN A 227 -15.36 10.57 -2.96
C ASN A 227 -14.03 11.35 -2.99
N THR A 228 -13.07 10.86 -3.78
CA THR A 228 -11.70 11.38 -3.86
C THR A 228 -11.58 12.31 -5.06
N THR A 229 -11.01 13.49 -4.88
CA THR A 229 -10.89 14.47 -5.97
C THR A 229 -9.86 14.01 -6.99
N ASN A 230 -10.16 14.15 -8.29
CA ASN A 230 -9.25 13.78 -9.40
C ASN A 230 -8.78 12.31 -9.39
N SER A 231 -9.47 11.41 -8.70
CA SER A 231 -9.04 10.01 -8.59
C SER A 231 -9.14 9.22 -9.89
N VAL A 232 -9.90 9.71 -10.86
CA VAL A 232 -10.03 9.08 -12.18
C VAL A 232 -10.03 10.14 -13.27
N LEU A 233 -9.21 9.96 -14.29
CA LEU A 233 -9.06 10.87 -15.42
C LEU A 233 -9.44 10.19 -16.74
N GLY A 234 -9.75 11.01 -17.74
CA GLY A 234 -9.96 10.51 -19.11
C GLY A 234 -8.64 9.98 -19.67
N GLY A 235 -8.63 8.71 -20.07
CA GLY A 235 -7.45 7.97 -20.51
C GLY A 235 -7.00 6.89 -19.53
N ASP A 236 -7.47 6.92 -18.28
CA ASP A 236 -7.06 5.97 -17.26
C ASP A 236 -7.56 4.56 -17.56
N VAL A 237 -6.74 3.60 -17.15
CA VAL A 237 -6.99 2.16 -17.27
C VAL A 237 -6.60 1.51 -15.96
N TYR A 238 -7.53 0.76 -15.37
CA TYR A 238 -7.27 -0.03 -14.17
C TYR A 238 -7.55 -1.49 -14.46
N ARG A 239 -6.57 -2.36 -14.19
CA ARG A 239 -6.74 -3.81 -14.26
C ARG A 239 -6.83 -4.36 -12.84
N TYR A 240 -7.89 -5.12 -12.58
CA TYR A 240 -8.02 -5.93 -11.37
C TYR A 240 -7.78 -7.39 -11.75
N SER A 241 -6.75 -7.99 -11.14
CA SER A 241 -6.36 -9.39 -11.36
C SER A 241 -6.66 -10.21 -10.11
N LEU A 242 -7.28 -11.39 -10.26
CA LEU A 242 -7.55 -12.27 -9.14
C LEU A 242 -6.24 -12.92 -8.65
N LYS A 243 -5.96 -12.82 -7.36
CA LYS A 243 -4.78 -13.38 -6.69
C LYS A 243 -5.19 -14.25 -5.51
N GLN A 244 -4.42 -15.29 -5.24
CA GLN A 244 -4.39 -15.96 -3.94
C GLN A 244 -3.37 -15.27 -3.03
N ASP A 245 -3.46 -15.52 -1.73
CA ASP A 245 -2.66 -14.82 -0.72
C ASP A 245 -1.17 -15.25 -0.75
N VAL A 246 -0.86 -16.47 -0.28
CA VAL A 246 0.52 -16.96 -0.14
C VAL A 246 0.76 -18.25 -0.93
N LEU A 247 1.86 -18.30 -1.69
CA LEU A 247 2.44 -19.56 -2.17
C LEU A 247 3.62 -19.96 -1.28
N LEU A 248 3.48 -21.06 -0.55
CA LEU A 248 4.59 -21.71 0.15
C LEU A 248 5.35 -22.57 -0.85
N ILE A 249 6.63 -22.26 -1.08
CA ILE A 249 7.52 -23.05 -1.92
C ILE A 249 8.42 -23.86 -0.99
N ASP A 250 8.07 -25.14 -0.88
CA ASP A 250 8.66 -26.10 0.02
C ASP A 250 9.83 -26.82 -0.66
N ASP A 251 11.04 -26.46 -0.25
CA ASP A 251 12.33 -26.90 -0.79
C ASP A 251 13.20 -27.54 0.31
N ASP A 252 12.57 -28.15 1.33
CA ASP A 252 13.27 -28.68 2.51
C ASP A 252 13.57 -30.19 2.52
N ASP A 253 13.25 -30.86 1.41
CA ASP A 253 13.46 -32.30 1.18
C ASP A 253 12.81 -33.23 2.25
N ASP A 254 11.80 -32.76 2.99
CA ASP A 254 11.12 -33.48 4.08
C ASP A 254 12.06 -33.93 5.22
N ALA A 255 13.27 -33.35 5.35
CA ALA A 255 14.35 -33.93 6.15
C ALA A 255 15.18 -32.93 7.00
N PRO A 256 14.61 -32.39 8.10
CA PRO A 256 13.25 -32.59 8.59
C PRO A 256 12.26 -31.68 7.88
N ASP A 257 11.05 -32.18 7.66
CA ASP A 257 9.90 -31.39 7.19
C ASP A 257 9.60 -30.23 8.17
N THR A 258 9.70 -29.01 7.63
CA THR A 258 9.44 -27.73 8.29
C THR A 258 8.19 -27.02 7.76
N LEU A 259 7.49 -27.57 6.76
CA LEU A 259 6.26 -27.00 6.19
C LEU A 259 5.21 -26.74 7.27
N GLY A 260 5.14 -27.61 8.28
CA GLY A 260 4.25 -27.48 9.43
C GLY A 260 4.40 -26.15 10.19
N ASP A 261 5.61 -25.59 10.22
CA ASP A 261 5.90 -24.35 10.95
C ASP A 261 5.33 -23.12 10.23
N TYR A 262 5.38 -23.08 8.89
CA TYR A 262 4.82 -22.01 8.08
C TYR A 262 3.29 -22.08 8.03
N THR A 263 2.76 -23.27 7.76
CA THR A 263 1.32 -23.50 7.63
C THR A 263 0.57 -23.21 8.94
N THR A 264 1.17 -23.54 10.09
CA THR A 264 0.61 -23.19 11.40
C THR A 264 0.51 -21.68 11.59
N SER A 265 1.59 -20.93 11.30
CA SER A 265 1.59 -19.48 11.47
C SER A 265 0.61 -18.78 10.53
N LEU A 266 0.55 -19.17 9.26
CA LEU A 266 -0.44 -18.61 8.32
C LEU A 266 -1.88 -18.92 8.75
N THR A 267 -2.14 -20.14 9.22
CA THR A 267 -3.47 -20.53 9.73
C THR A 267 -3.85 -19.71 10.97
N ASN A 268 -2.92 -19.49 11.91
CA ASN A 268 -3.15 -18.68 13.10
C ASN A 268 -3.48 -17.22 12.77
N LEU A 269 -2.90 -16.70 11.69
CA LEU A 269 -3.16 -15.36 11.17
C LEU A 269 -4.42 -15.29 10.29
N GLY A 270 -5.09 -16.42 10.03
CA GLY A 270 -6.23 -16.49 9.11
C GLY A 270 -5.87 -16.23 7.65
N ARG A 271 -4.58 -16.36 7.30
CA ARG A 271 -4.06 -16.21 5.94
C ARG A 271 -4.28 -17.48 5.15
N SER A 272 -4.65 -17.34 3.88
CA SER A 272 -4.83 -18.50 3.02
C SER A 272 -3.52 -18.84 2.29
N TYR A 273 -3.32 -20.10 1.92
CA TYR A 273 -2.10 -20.50 1.24
C TYR A 273 -2.27 -21.71 0.35
N SER A 274 -1.38 -21.80 -0.64
CA SER A 274 -1.11 -23.02 -1.42
C SER A 274 0.31 -23.49 -1.15
N VAL A 275 0.58 -24.77 -1.43
CA VAL A 275 1.93 -25.35 -1.29
C VAL A 275 2.42 -25.85 -2.63
N TRP A 276 3.63 -25.46 -3.00
CA TRP A 276 4.42 -26.00 -4.10
C TRP A 276 5.63 -26.74 -3.54
N ASP A 277 5.58 -28.06 -3.57
CA ASP A 277 6.68 -28.92 -3.12
C ASP A 277 7.67 -29.17 -4.28
N VAL A 278 8.90 -28.68 -4.13
CA VAL A 278 9.98 -28.79 -5.12
C VAL A 278 10.48 -30.23 -5.24
N ALA A 279 10.58 -30.97 -4.15
CA ALA A 279 11.04 -32.36 -4.15
C ALA A 279 10.07 -33.28 -4.94
N MET A 280 8.77 -33.01 -4.86
CA MET A 280 7.74 -33.73 -5.63
C MET A 280 7.65 -33.28 -7.10
N GLN A 281 7.85 -31.99 -7.38
CA GLN A 281 7.62 -31.42 -8.71
C GLN A 281 8.88 -31.32 -9.59
N GLY A 282 10.07 -31.37 -8.98
CA GLY A 282 11.37 -31.38 -9.63
C GLY A 282 11.91 -30.03 -10.10
N ALA A 283 11.15 -28.93 -9.90
CA ALA A 283 11.55 -27.55 -10.14
C ALA A 283 10.67 -26.59 -9.31
N GLY A 284 11.12 -25.35 -9.13
CA GLY A 284 10.29 -24.29 -8.56
C GLY A 284 9.13 -23.88 -9.50
N PRO A 285 8.18 -23.07 -9.01
CA PRO A 285 7.08 -22.55 -9.81
C PRO A 285 7.58 -21.57 -10.88
N ASP A 286 6.91 -21.55 -12.04
CA ASP A 286 7.15 -20.54 -13.07
C ASP A 286 6.53 -19.18 -12.72
N ALA A 287 6.96 -18.11 -13.39
CA ALA A 287 6.48 -16.76 -13.15
C ALA A 287 4.97 -16.63 -13.38
N ALA A 288 4.39 -17.43 -14.29
CA ALA A 288 2.95 -17.45 -14.54
C ALA A 288 2.17 -18.02 -13.34
N THR A 289 2.71 -19.04 -12.68
CA THR A 289 2.17 -19.60 -11.45
C THR A 289 2.32 -18.61 -10.30
N LEU A 290 3.51 -18.03 -10.13
CA LEU A 290 3.81 -17.02 -9.10
C LEU A 290 2.89 -15.80 -9.23
N ALA A 291 2.65 -15.33 -10.46
CA ALA A 291 1.73 -14.21 -10.73
C ALA A 291 0.28 -14.46 -10.29
N GLY A 292 -0.10 -15.68 -9.92
CA GLY A 292 -1.38 -16.00 -9.30
C GLY A 292 -1.46 -15.71 -7.80
N TYR A 293 -0.36 -15.28 -7.17
CA TYR A 293 -0.25 -15.04 -5.73
C TYR A 293 0.20 -13.61 -5.43
N LYS A 294 -0.14 -13.10 -4.24
CA LYS A 294 0.36 -11.81 -3.73
C LYS A 294 1.79 -11.93 -3.18
N SER A 295 2.09 -13.08 -2.56
CA SER A 295 3.39 -13.35 -1.97
C SER A 295 3.82 -14.79 -2.17
N ALA A 296 5.13 -15.01 -2.21
CA ALA A 296 5.74 -16.32 -2.21
C ALA A 296 6.76 -16.44 -1.08
N ILE A 297 6.76 -17.58 -0.38
CA ILE A 297 7.73 -17.87 0.69
C ILE A 297 8.51 -19.11 0.27
N TRP A 298 9.79 -18.93 -0.05
CA TRP A 298 10.72 -20.01 -0.34
C TRP A 298 11.46 -20.42 0.93
N PHE A 299 11.41 -21.70 1.28
CA PHE A 299 12.16 -22.20 2.43
C PHE A 299 12.81 -23.54 2.16
N THR A 300 14.03 -23.69 2.67
CA THR A 300 14.91 -24.83 2.38
C THR A 300 15.13 -25.75 3.58
N GLY A 301 14.55 -25.41 4.74
CA GLY A 301 14.77 -26.11 6.00
C GLY A 301 16.26 -26.34 6.31
N ALA A 302 16.64 -27.61 6.43
CA ALA A 302 18.01 -28.02 6.80
C ALA A 302 18.97 -28.25 5.63
N ASP A 303 18.46 -28.22 4.38
CA ASP A 303 19.02 -28.88 3.19
C ASP A 303 20.47 -29.36 3.34
N THR A 304 20.60 -30.67 3.58
CA THR A 304 21.90 -31.33 3.78
C THR A 304 22.43 -31.98 2.48
N GLY A 305 21.71 -31.81 1.37
CA GLY A 305 21.95 -32.44 0.07
C GLY A 305 22.84 -31.63 -0.88
N GLY A 306 23.06 -30.34 -0.60
CA GLY A 306 23.89 -29.44 -1.40
C GLY A 306 23.12 -28.78 -2.55
N ASN A 307 21.83 -28.52 -2.36
CA ASN A 307 20.95 -27.92 -3.36
C ASN A 307 20.09 -26.78 -2.81
N ALA A 308 20.49 -26.13 -1.71
CA ALA A 308 19.63 -25.23 -0.98
C ALA A 308 19.24 -24.02 -1.83
N GLY A 309 17.94 -23.71 -1.83
CA GLY A 309 17.39 -22.49 -2.39
C GLY A 309 17.22 -22.54 -3.90
N PRO A 310 16.63 -21.47 -4.47
CA PRO A 310 16.27 -21.43 -5.87
C PRO A 310 17.51 -21.60 -6.77
N ASN A 311 17.38 -22.46 -7.78
CA ASN A 311 18.42 -22.59 -8.79
C ASN A 311 18.31 -21.44 -9.81
N THR A 312 19.25 -21.34 -10.77
CA THR A 312 19.28 -20.24 -11.76
C THR A 312 17.97 -20.06 -12.55
N LEU A 313 17.25 -21.16 -12.85
CA LEU A 313 15.95 -21.06 -13.51
C LEU A 313 14.90 -20.49 -12.55
N ASP A 314 14.83 -21.01 -11.33
CA ASP A 314 13.88 -20.52 -10.32
C ASP A 314 14.14 -19.04 -9.98
N GLU A 315 15.41 -18.62 -9.86
CA GLU A 315 15.81 -17.22 -9.69
C GLU A 315 15.32 -16.33 -10.84
N THR A 316 15.32 -16.84 -12.07
CA THR A 316 14.81 -16.09 -13.25
C THR A 316 13.30 -15.92 -13.18
N GLU A 317 12.58 -16.96 -12.77
CA GLU A 317 11.12 -16.92 -12.61
C GLU A 317 10.72 -16.01 -11.44
N LEU A 318 11.43 -16.07 -10.31
CA LEU A 318 11.26 -15.16 -9.18
C LEU A 318 11.55 -13.70 -9.54
N SER A 319 12.63 -13.44 -10.29
CA SER A 319 12.95 -12.07 -10.77
C SER A 319 11.82 -11.52 -11.62
N THR A 320 11.27 -12.33 -12.54
CA THR A 320 10.14 -11.92 -13.39
C THR A 320 8.89 -11.62 -12.57
N TYR A 321 8.65 -12.37 -11.50
CA TYR A 321 7.56 -12.13 -10.57
C TYR A 321 7.75 -10.83 -9.76
N LEU A 322 8.97 -10.58 -9.26
CA LEU A 322 9.32 -9.36 -8.54
C LEU A 322 9.22 -8.11 -9.44
N ASP A 323 9.76 -8.18 -10.67
CA ASP A 323 9.64 -7.10 -11.68
C ASP A 323 8.18 -6.72 -12.00
N ALA A 324 7.25 -7.63 -11.74
CA ALA A 324 5.82 -7.45 -11.97
C ALA A 324 5.02 -7.03 -10.73
N GLY A 325 5.66 -6.66 -9.62
CA GLY A 325 4.96 -6.26 -8.40
C GLY A 325 5.12 -7.20 -7.20
N GLY A 326 5.77 -8.35 -7.39
CA GLY A 326 5.70 -9.46 -6.43
C GLY A 326 6.40 -9.19 -5.09
N CYS A 327 5.99 -9.97 -4.08
CA CYS A 327 6.68 -10.06 -2.80
C CYS A 327 7.25 -11.47 -2.55
N VAL A 328 8.55 -11.57 -2.19
CA VAL A 328 9.21 -12.86 -1.93
C VAL A 328 9.93 -12.87 -0.58
N VAL A 329 9.63 -13.86 0.26
CA VAL A 329 10.42 -14.16 1.46
C VAL A 329 11.26 -15.41 1.20
N VAL A 330 12.57 -15.31 1.42
CA VAL A 330 13.50 -16.44 1.37
C VAL A 330 13.96 -16.76 2.78
N SER A 331 13.75 -17.99 3.23
CA SER A 331 14.23 -18.50 4.53
C SER A 331 15.20 -19.65 4.31
N SER A 332 16.50 -19.37 4.43
CA SER A 332 17.52 -20.40 4.24
C SER A 332 18.81 -20.07 5.00
N GLN A 333 19.42 -21.08 5.59
CA GLN A 333 20.75 -21.00 6.21
C GLN A 333 21.88 -21.51 5.31
N ASP A 334 21.59 -22.04 4.13
CA ASP A 334 22.60 -22.69 3.27
C ASP A 334 22.48 -22.29 1.77
N TYR A 335 21.53 -21.41 1.41
CA TYR A 335 21.34 -20.95 0.03
C TYR A 335 22.62 -20.34 -0.57
N HIS A 336 23.32 -19.47 0.17
CA HIS A 336 24.60 -18.94 -0.30
C HIS A 336 25.72 -19.99 -0.29
N LEU A 337 25.75 -20.92 0.68
CA LEU A 337 26.73 -22.02 0.69
C LEU A 337 26.71 -22.82 -0.61
N ASP A 338 25.50 -23.12 -1.10
CA ASP A 338 25.30 -24.02 -2.24
C ASP A 338 25.30 -23.29 -3.59
N ARG A 339 24.83 -22.05 -3.64
CA ARG A 339 24.69 -21.29 -4.90
C ARG A 339 25.76 -20.21 -5.09
N GLY A 340 26.46 -19.83 -4.02
CA GLY A 340 27.31 -18.65 -3.96
C GLY A 340 26.49 -17.35 -4.01
N LEU A 341 27.17 -16.21 -4.01
CA LEU A 341 26.52 -14.91 -4.17
C LEU A 341 26.02 -14.75 -5.61
N THR A 342 24.72 -14.93 -5.82
CA THR A 342 24.08 -14.88 -7.15
C THR A 342 23.62 -13.45 -7.49
N PRO A 343 23.41 -13.14 -8.78
CA PRO A 343 22.80 -11.87 -9.17
C PRO A 343 21.42 -11.65 -8.54
N PHE A 344 20.64 -12.70 -8.32
CA PHE A 344 19.35 -12.59 -7.65
C PHE A 344 19.50 -12.09 -6.21
N MET A 345 20.48 -12.61 -5.46
CA MET A 345 20.76 -12.14 -4.10
C MET A 345 21.19 -10.67 -4.06
N THR A 346 22.00 -10.22 -5.02
CA THR A 346 22.49 -8.84 -5.06
C THR A 346 21.46 -7.86 -5.61
N ASP A 347 20.68 -8.27 -6.61
CA ASP A 347 19.82 -7.37 -7.38
C ASP A 347 18.40 -7.29 -6.80
N TYR A 348 17.93 -8.32 -6.09
CA TYR A 348 16.56 -8.39 -5.56
C TYR A 348 16.47 -8.65 -4.06
N LEU A 349 17.46 -9.32 -3.43
CA LEU A 349 17.45 -9.57 -1.98
C LEU A 349 18.26 -8.53 -1.18
N GLY A 350 18.89 -7.57 -1.86
CA GLY A 350 19.66 -6.50 -1.24
C GLY A 350 20.91 -6.96 -0.46
N VAL A 351 21.53 -8.06 -0.90
CA VAL A 351 22.69 -8.66 -0.23
C VAL A 351 23.98 -8.26 -0.93
N ALA A 352 24.82 -7.47 -0.24
CA ALA A 352 26.16 -7.13 -0.71
C ALA A 352 27.18 -8.28 -0.53
N ALA A 353 27.04 -9.04 0.57
CA ALA A 353 27.90 -10.18 0.89
C ALA A 353 27.25 -11.11 1.94
N VAL A 354 27.72 -12.35 2.01
CA VAL A 354 27.32 -13.33 3.03
C VAL A 354 28.55 -13.88 3.75
N LEU A 355 28.44 -14.02 5.08
CA LEU A 355 29.42 -14.67 5.94
C LEU A 355 28.83 -15.99 6.45
N GLU A 356 29.35 -17.08 5.90
CA GLU A 356 28.91 -18.45 6.19
C GLU A 356 29.03 -18.83 7.66
N SER A 357 28.05 -19.59 8.15
CA SER A 357 28.09 -20.21 9.47
C SER A 357 28.29 -19.20 10.60
N GLY A 358 27.55 -18.10 10.53
CA GLY A 358 27.37 -17.14 11.61
C GLY A 358 26.95 -17.79 12.93
N LEU A 359 26.25 -18.93 12.94
CA LEU A 359 25.77 -19.60 14.17
C LEU A 359 24.93 -18.66 15.06
N GLN A 360 23.95 -18.00 14.46
CA GLN A 360 22.97 -17.17 15.17
C GLN A 360 22.26 -18.01 16.24
N ALA A 361 22.01 -17.41 17.39
CA ALA A 361 21.36 -18.03 18.55
C ALA A 361 20.29 -17.11 19.14
N THR A 362 20.39 -15.80 18.88
CA THR A 362 19.39 -14.81 19.28
C THR A 362 19.17 -13.80 18.18
N LEU A 363 17.98 -13.22 18.09
CA LEU A 363 17.62 -12.18 17.12
C LEU A 363 16.88 -11.02 17.79
N ASN A 364 17.03 -9.82 17.23
CA ASN A 364 16.16 -8.68 17.51
C ASN A 364 15.65 -8.16 16.17
N GLY A 365 14.34 -7.92 16.07
CA GLY A 365 13.77 -7.19 14.95
C GLY A 365 14.35 -5.78 14.94
N VAL A 366 14.69 -5.30 13.76
CA VAL A 366 15.21 -3.97 13.51
C VAL A 366 14.55 -3.42 12.25
N ASP A 367 14.57 -2.10 12.07
CA ASP A 367 13.74 -1.36 11.10
C ASP A 367 12.25 -1.21 11.52
N GLN A 368 11.59 -0.16 11.03
CA GLN A 368 10.21 0.21 11.37
C GLN A 368 9.21 -0.94 11.21
N VAL A 369 9.35 -1.77 10.16
CA VAL A 369 8.48 -2.94 9.92
C VAL A 369 8.66 -4.04 10.99
N PHE A 370 9.89 -4.34 11.41
CA PHE A 370 10.16 -5.39 12.40
C PHE A 370 10.41 -4.86 13.81
N SER A 371 10.26 -3.55 14.04
CA SER A 371 10.53 -2.90 15.32
C SER A 371 9.54 -3.31 16.42
N ALA A 372 8.33 -3.73 16.02
CA ALA A 372 7.33 -4.36 16.88
C ALA A 372 7.81 -5.70 17.47
N LEU A 373 8.94 -6.22 16.99
CA LEU A 373 9.62 -7.42 17.46
C LEU A 373 10.93 -7.10 18.21
N PRO A 374 10.90 -6.42 19.38
CA PRO A 374 12.11 -5.81 19.97
C PRO A 374 13.13 -6.82 20.55
N GLY A 375 12.82 -8.12 20.56
CA GLY A 375 13.75 -9.18 20.98
C GLY A 375 14.28 -9.05 22.43
N PRO A 376 15.31 -9.84 22.80
CA PRO A 376 15.93 -10.88 21.98
C PRO A 376 15.11 -12.17 21.95
N TYR A 377 14.80 -12.65 20.75
CA TYR A 377 14.23 -13.98 20.49
C TYR A 377 15.33 -15.03 20.53
N ALA A 378 15.04 -16.19 21.12
CA ALA A 378 15.96 -17.31 21.12
C ALA A 378 15.70 -18.21 19.90
N LEU A 379 16.76 -18.58 19.18
CA LEU A 379 16.68 -19.54 18.10
C LEU A 379 16.93 -20.96 18.62
N THR A 380 16.04 -21.88 18.26
CA THR A 380 16.14 -23.31 18.59
C THR A 380 16.06 -24.11 17.30
N TYR A 381 17.18 -24.70 16.90
CA TYR A 381 17.29 -25.42 15.63
C TYR A 381 16.88 -26.88 15.81
N ALA A 382 16.03 -27.39 14.90
CA ALA A 382 15.71 -28.82 14.81
C ALA A 382 16.85 -29.65 14.18
N PHE A 383 17.83 -28.98 13.57
CA PHE A 383 18.97 -29.54 12.86
C PHE A 383 20.25 -28.73 13.16
N SER A 384 21.35 -29.05 12.49
CA SER A 384 22.61 -28.33 12.69
C SER A 384 22.43 -26.87 12.30
N ASN A 385 22.75 -25.98 13.24
CA ASN A 385 22.77 -24.56 12.97
C ASN A 385 23.90 -24.25 12.00
N ALA A 386 23.55 -23.82 10.79
CA ALA A 386 24.46 -23.30 9.77
C ALA A 386 24.17 -21.84 9.42
N SER A 387 23.28 -21.17 10.17
CA SER A 387 22.82 -19.81 9.87
C SER A 387 23.93 -18.82 9.56
N ASP A 388 23.64 -17.93 8.62
CA ASP A 388 24.54 -16.98 8.04
C ASP A 388 24.45 -15.59 8.68
N THR A 389 25.47 -14.80 8.42
CA THR A 389 25.44 -13.35 8.67
C THR A 389 25.49 -12.62 7.34
N LEU A 390 24.48 -11.81 7.06
CA LEU A 390 24.35 -11.07 5.81
C LEU A 390 25.03 -9.69 5.93
N VAL A 391 25.32 -9.09 4.79
CA VAL A 391 25.72 -7.68 4.68
C VAL A 391 24.74 -7.04 3.72
N ALA A 392 23.89 -6.14 4.21
CA ALA A 392 22.99 -5.35 3.38
C ALA A 392 23.79 -4.44 2.44
N ASP A 393 23.30 -4.25 1.23
CA ASP A 393 23.78 -3.20 0.35
C ASP A 393 23.15 -1.82 0.70
N ALA A 394 23.19 -0.88 -0.23
CA ALA A 394 22.70 0.48 -0.01
C ALA A 394 21.18 0.63 -0.29
N SER A 395 20.54 -0.31 -0.98
CA SER A 395 19.09 -0.27 -1.21
C SER A 395 18.32 -1.00 -0.12
N ALA A 396 18.91 -2.03 0.50
CA ALA A 396 18.26 -2.79 1.55
C ALA A 396 18.36 -2.18 2.95
N LYS A 397 17.34 -2.47 3.75
CA LYS A 397 17.32 -2.27 5.19
C LYS A 397 17.61 -3.57 5.91
N THR A 398 18.06 -3.48 7.16
CA THR A 398 18.24 -4.65 8.02
C THR A 398 16.92 -5.00 8.68
N ALA A 399 16.47 -6.25 8.58
CA ALA A 399 15.23 -6.72 9.22
C ALA A 399 15.49 -7.37 10.59
N PHE A 400 16.58 -8.13 10.72
CA PHE A 400 16.95 -8.75 12.01
C PHE A 400 18.45 -8.62 12.27
N VAL A 401 18.81 -8.28 13.51
CA VAL A 401 20.19 -8.35 14.03
C VAL A 401 20.27 -9.40 15.13
N GLY A 402 21.14 -10.38 14.91
CA GLY A 402 21.44 -11.42 15.88
C GLY A 402 22.77 -11.23 16.60
N ASN A 403 23.14 -12.23 17.41
CA ASN A 403 24.40 -12.22 18.18
C ASN A 403 25.66 -12.24 17.30
N MET A 404 25.52 -12.54 16.01
CA MET A 404 26.64 -12.66 15.07
C MET A 404 26.63 -11.58 13.99
N GLY A 405 25.68 -10.64 14.06
CA GLY A 405 25.51 -9.55 13.11
C GLY A 405 24.14 -9.58 12.46
N VAL A 406 24.01 -8.98 11.28
CA VAL A 406 22.77 -8.98 10.50
C VAL A 406 22.37 -10.41 10.14
N ALA A 407 21.18 -10.81 10.55
CA ALA A 407 20.63 -12.16 10.34
C ALA A 407 19.56 -12.18 9.23
N ALA A 408 18.95 -11.04 8.94
CA ALA A 408 18.04 -10.88 7.81
C ALA A 408 18.11 -9.47 7.24
N VAL A 409 17.92 -9.37 5.93
CA VAL A 409 17.82 -8.12 5.17
C VAL A 409 16.47 -8.07 4.48
N MET A 410 15.99 -6.86 4.23
CA MET A 410 14.81 -6.63 3.41
C MET A 410 15.11 -5.56 2.36
N ASP A 411 14.59 -5.75 1.16
CA ASP A 411 14.69 -4.79 0.07
C ASP A 411 13.28 -4.46 -0.41
N ALA A 412 12.87 -3.22 -0.22
CA ALA A 412 11.52 -2.75 -0.53
C ALA A 412 11.62 -1.53 -1.43
N THR A 413 11.12 -1.68 -2.66
CA THR A 413 11.04 -0.62 -3.66
C THR A 413 9.57 -0.30 -3.94
N PRO A 414 9.27 0.76 -4.70
CA PRO A 414 7.91 0.99 -5.20
C PRO A 414 7.38 -0.13 -6.11
N VAL A 415 8.25 -1.02 -6.60
CA VAL A 415 7.87 -2.11 -7.53
C VAL A 415 7.80 -3.45 -6.82
N TYR A 416 8.77 -3.82 -6.00
CA TYR A 416 8.85 -5.15 -5.41
C TYR A 416 9.29 -5.11 -3.95
N ARG A 417 9.07 -6.22 -3.24
CA ARG A 417 9.51 -6.39 -1.85
C ARG A 417 10.11 -7.76 -1.63
N THR A 418 11.23 -7.81 -0.93
CA THR A 418 11.83 -9.08 -0.53
C THR A 418 12.31 -9.04 0.91
N THR A 419 12.36 -10.22 1.52
CA THR A 419 13.07 -10.44 2.78
C THR A 419 13.88 -11.71 2.68
N TYR A 420 15.17 -11.63 3.01
CA TYR A 420 16.04 -12.81 3.09
C TYR A 420 16.51 -13.04 4.53
N LEU A 421 16.08 -14.17 5.09
CA LEU A 421 16.53 -14.68 6.38
C LEU A 421 17.69 -15.64 6.14
N GLY A 422 18.88 -15.29 6.63
CA GLY A 422 20.07 -16.17 6.66
C GLY A 422 19.94 -17.29 7.70
N PHE A 423 18.76 -17.54 8.23
CA PHE A 423 18.47 -18.58 9.20
C PHE A 423 17.10 -19.19 8.88
N PRO A 424 16.83 -20.43 9.30
CA PRO A 424 15.54 -21.05 9.03
C PRO A 424 14.47 -20.41 9.94
N PHE A 425 13.39 -19.89 9.36
CA PHE A 425 12.23 -19.36 10.08
C PHE A 425 11.69 -20.36 11.13
N SER A 426 11.77 -21.67 10.85
CA SER A 426 11.39 -22.74 11.77
C SER A 426 12.18 -22.73 13.09
N ALA A 427 13.37 -22.12 13.15
CA ALA A 427 14.15 -22.01 14.38
C ALA A 427 13.56 -21.00 15.39
N LEU A 428 12.64 -20.13 14.97
CA LEU A 428 11.89 -19.27 15.89
C LEU A 428 10.86 -20.11 16.67
N ALA A 429 10.57 -19.71 17.92
CA ALA A 429 9.48 -20.31 18.68
C ALA A 429 8.13 -19.94 18.05
N THR A 430 7.08 -20.74 18.28
CA THR A 430 5.78 -20.57 17.60
C THR A 430 5.19 -19.17 17.71
N LEU A 431 5.19 -18.55 18.90
CA LEU A 431 4.66 -17.19 19.07
C LEU A 431 5.50 -16.15 18.31
N ASP A 432 6.82 -16.35 18.25
CA ASP A 432 7.73 -15.45 17.55
C ASP A 432 7.59 -15.62 16.03
N ARG A 433 7.29 -16.84 15.56
CA ARG A 433 6.94 -17.12 14.16
C ARG A 433 5.66 -16.43 13.74
N ASP A 434 4.61 -16.49 14.55
CA ASP A 434 3.34 -15.83 14.23
C ASP A 434 3.53 -14.31 14.12
N ALA A 435 4.28 -13.73 15.05
CA ALA A 435 4.58 -12.30 15.04
C ALA A 435 5.48 -11.92 13.83
N THR A 436 6.53 -12.68 13.57
CA THR A 436 7.41 -12.46 12.40
C THR A 436 6.68 -12.62 11.07
N MET A 437 5.79 -13.63 10.96
CA MET A 437 4.95 -13.83 9.78
C MET A 437 3.95 -12.69 9.60
N THR A 438 3.47 -12.08 10.69
CA THR A 438 2.60 -10.89 10.61
C THR A 438 3.33 -9.76 9.89
N GLU A 439 4.56 -9.45 10.31
CA GLU A 439 5.36 -8.39 9.70
C GLU A 439 5.73 -8.70 8.24
N PHE A 440 6.04 -9.96 7.90
CA PHE A 440 6.24 -10.34 6.49
C PHE A 440 5.00 -10.13 5.64
N MET A 441 3.82 -10.50 6.16
CA MET A 441 2.57 -10.34 5.44
C MET A 441 2.12 -8.88 5.37
N HIS A 442 2.50 -8.07 6.34
CA HIS A 442 2.31 -6.62 6.33
C HIS A 442 3.19 -5.99 5.26
N LEU A 443 4.50 -6.29 5.25
CA LEU A 443 5.42 -5.84 4.20
C LEU A 443 4.88 -6.20 2.80
N CYS A 444 4.48 -7.46 2.58
CA CYS A 444 4.01 -7.92 1.27
C CYS A 444 2.67 -7.34 0.83
N ASN A 445 1.85 -6.84 1.77
CA ASN A 445 0.52 -6.29 1.48
C ASN A 445 0.43 -4.82 1.90
N ALA A 446 1.54 -4.08 1.96
CA ALA A 446 1.59 -2.76 2.59
C ALA A 446 0.60 -1.73 2.02
N GLN A 447 0.13 -1.90 0.78
CA GLN A 447 -0.95 -1.07 0.20
C GLN A 447 -2.33 -1.30 0.86
N GLU A 448 -2.48 -2.34 1.68
CA GLU A 448 -3.69 -2.68 2.43
C GLU A 448 -3.61 -2.24 3.90
N TYR A 449 -2.47 -1.69 4.32
CA TYR A 449 -2.19 -1.29 5.69
C TYR A 449 -1.92 0.21 5.77
N ASP A 450 -2.39 0.80 6.87
CA ASP A 450 -2.21 2.18 7.31
C ASP A 450 -1.99 2.05 8.82
N THR A 451 -0.73 1.98 9.23
CA THR A 451 -0.32 1.47 10.54
C THR A 451 -0.63 2.47 11.67
N GLU A 452 -0.35 3.73 11.42
CA GLU A 452 -0.59 4.87 12.31
C GLU A 452 -2.01 5.45 12.16
N GLY A 453 -2.72 5.09 11.08
CA GLY A 453 -4.12 5.43 10.87
C GLY A 453 -4.33 6.87 10.40
N ASP A 454 -3.33 7.46 9.73
CA ASP A 454 -3.38 8.85 9.28
C ASP A 454 -4.03 9.00 7.89
N GLY A 455 -4.21 7.89 7.17
CA GLY A 455 -4.85 7.81 5.87
C GLY A 455 -3.88 7.61 4.70
N LEU A 456 -2.58 7.50 4.95
CA LEU A 456 -1.59 7.00 3.99
C LEU A 456 -1.44 5.48 4.12
N ASP A 457 -1.11 4.81 3.02
CA ASP A 457 -0.76 3.39 3.10
C ASP A 457 0.74 3.22 3.35
N ASP A 458 1.10 2.18 4.10
CA ASP A 458 2.48 1.87 4.45
C ASP A 458 3.38 1.70 3.21
N ALA A 459 2.78 1.33 2.07
CA ALA A 459 3.52 1.18 0.82
C ALA A 459 4.03 2.51 0.28
N LEU A 460 3.23 3.56 0.35
CA LEU A 460 3.57 4.92 -0.05
C LEU A 460 4.60 5.51 0.91
N GLU A 461 4.39 5.38 2.21
CA GLU A 461 5.32 5.87 3.24
C GLU A 461 6.70 5.24 3.11
N MET A 462 6.77 3.90 3.00
CA MET A 462 8.04 3.20 2.77
C MET A 462 8.72 3.63 1.46
N GLY A 463 7.94 3.92 0.43
CA GLY A 463 8.45 4.39 -0.87
C GLY A 463 9.05 5.80 -0.80
N LEU A 464 8.52 6.66 0.08
CA LEU A 464 9.01 8.02 0.33
C LEU A 464 10.06 8.06 1.45
N GLY A 465 10.20 6.98 2.22
CA GLY A 465 11.15 6.87 3.31
C GLY A 465 10.68 7.49 4.62
N SER A 466 9.38 7.72 4.78
CA SER A 466 8.76 8.15 6.03
C SER A 466 8.55 6.97 7.00
N ASP A 467 8.22 7.28 8.26
CA ASP A 467 8.05 6.32 9.36
C ASP A 467 6.59 5.88 9.49
N ILE A 468 6.31 4.65 9.07
CA ILE A 468 5.01 3.95 9.16
C ILE A 468 4.45 3.80 10.59
N ASN A 469 5.07 4.39 11.60
CA ASN A 469 4.57 4.39 12.98
C ASN A 469 4.33 5.81 13.50
N ALA A 470 4.54 6.83 12.67
CA ALA A 470 4.49 8.22 13.05
C ALA A 470 3.62 9.00 12.05
N THR A 471 2.60 9.67 12.56
CA THR A 471 1.76 10.57 11.76
C THR A 471 2.48 11.87 11.35
N ASP A 472 3.77 12.01 11.66
CA ASP A 472 4.64 13.20 11.48
C ASP A 472 6.07 12.67 11.61
N SER A 473 6.60 12.25 10.47
CA SER A 473 7.80 11.43 10.36
C SER A 473 9.10 12.21 10.60
N ASP A 474 9.15 13.48 10.21
CA ASP A 474 10.31 14.34 10.40
C ASP A 474 10.24 15.24 11.65
N GLY A 475 9.07 15.28 12.30
CA GLY A 475 8.83 15.99 13.56
C GLY A 475 8.70 17.50 13.39
N ASP A 476 8.41 17.99 12.20
CA ASP A 476 8.22 19.40 11.91
C ASP A 476 6.82 19.91 12.32
N THR A 477 5.92 19.04 12.77
CA THR A 477 4.53 19.31 13.20
C THR A 477 3.46 19.41 12.11
N ILE A 478 3.82 19.23 10.85
CA ILE A 478 2.88 18.88 9.77
C ILE A 478 2.76 17.34 9.76
N SER A 479 1.59 16.82 9.43
CA SER A 479 1.44 15.36 9.30
C SER A 479 1.82 14.90 7.91
N ASP A 480 2.35 13.68 7.79
CA ASP A 480 2.70 13.07 6.50
C ASP A 480 1.52 13.17 5.50
N PHE A 481 0.30 12.88 5.96
CA PHE A 481 -0.91 13.07 5.16
C PHE A 481 -1.11 14.51 4.68
N ASP A 482 -0.94 15.51 5.56
CA ASP A 482 -1.11 16.93 5.23
C ASP A 482 -0.01 17.42 4.28
N GLU A 483 1.19 16.87 4.37
CA GLU A 483 2.31 17.16 3.47
C GLU A 483 2.04 16.69 2.04
N LEU A 484 1.57 15.44 1.88
CA LEU A 484 1.14 14.95 0.56
C LEU A 484 -0.11 15.65 0.05
N ASN A 485 -0.96 16.14 0.95
CA ASN A 485 -2.19 16.83 0.58
C ASN A 485 -1.98 18.36 0.50
N TYR A 486 -0.74 18.83 0.38
CA TYR A 486 -0.42 20.26 0.30
C TYR A 486 -1.06 20.92 -0.93
N ASP A 487 -1.09 20.22 -2.07
CA ASP A 487 -1.78 20.66 -3.29
C ASP A 487 -3.31 20.47 -3.26
N GLY A 488 -3.83 19.81 -2.21
CA GLY A 488 -5.24 19.44 -2.02
C GLY A 488 -5.67 18.12 -2.68
N ILE A 489 -4.72 17.29 -3.11
CA ILE A 489 -4.89 15.96 -3.69
C ILE A 489 -4.16 14.94 -2.81
N PRO A 490 -4.87 14.24 -1.90
CA PRO A 490 -4.22 13.25 -1.03
C PRO A 490 -3.86 11.96 -1.81
N GLY A 491 -2.82 11.26 -1.35
CA GLY A 491 -2.55 9.86 -1.71
C GLY A 491 -1.57 9.62 -2.85
N ALA A 492 -0.87 10.64 -3.35
CA ALA A 492 0.28 10.47 -4.23
C ALA A 492 1.25 11.64 -4.05
N TYR A 493 2.56 11.37 -3.97
CA TYR A 493 3.58 12.41 -3.92
C TYR A 493 3.94 12.92 -5.32
N VAL A 494 3.81 14.23 -5.52
CA VAL A 494 4.15 14.95 -6.74
C VAL A 494 5.28 15.95 -6.43
N PRO A 495 6.53 15.65 -6.83
CA PRO A 495 7.67 16.53 -6.57
C PRO A 495 7.43 17.97 -7.07
N GLY A 496 7.60 18.95 -6.16
CA GLY A 496 7.41 20.37 -6.44
C GLY A 496 5.95 20.83 -6.46
N GLN A 497 5.01 19.97 -6.03
CA GLN A 497 3.62 20.35 -5.71
C GLN A 497 3.27 19.98 -4.27
N ASP A 498 3.89 18.93 -3.74
CA ASP A 498 3.69 18.44 -2.38
C ASP A 498 4.96 18.57 -1.54
N LEU A 499 4.76 18.63 -0.22
CA LEU A 499 5.83 18.56 0.77
C LEU A 499 6.29 17.11 0.96
N HIS A 500 7.53 16.91 1.38
CA HIS A 500 8.13 15.58 1.47
C HIS A 500 8.15 15.06 2.93
N PRO A 501 7.35 14.04 3.28
CA PRO A 501 7.11 13.63 4.69
C PRO A 501 8.31 13.24 5.54
N ALA A 502 9.39 12.80 4.90
CA ALA A 502 10.62 12.44 5.60
C ALA A 502 11.61 13.61 5.77
N LEU A 503 11.26 14.82 5.33
CA LEU A 503 12.17 15.96 5.22
C LEU A 503 11.52 17.23 5.79
N ALA A 504 11.96 17.61 6.99
CA ALA A 504 11.43 18.80 7.65
C ALA A 504 11.63 20.10 6.86
N ASP A 505 12.52 20.10 5.86
CA ASP A 505 12.84 21.19 4.93
C ASP A 505 12.80 20.59 3.51
N THR A 506 11.66 20.76 2.84
CA THR A 506 11.36 20.12 1.55
C THR A 506 12.22 20.69 0.41
N ASP A 507 12.46 22.00 0.39
CA ASP A 507 13.18 22.67 -0.70
C ASP A 507 14.69 22.86 -0.46
N GLY A 508 15.14 22.61 0.77
CA GLY A 508 16.53 22.56 1.19
C GLY A 508 17.16 23.94 1.42
N ASP A 509 16.38 24.93 1.82
CA ASP A 509 16.82 26.32 2.04
C ASP A 509 17.23 26.65 3.51
N ASP A 510 17.23 25.64 4.39
CA ASP A 510 17.45 25.69 5.85
C ASP A 510 16.25 26.21 6.67
N TYR A 511 15.07 26.41 6.08
CA TYR A 511 13.82 26.63 6.81
C TYR A 511 12.96 25.37 6.79
N HIS A 512 12.36 25.04 7.94
CA HIS A 512 11.44 23.92 7.97
C HIS A 512 10.08 24.33 7.40
N ASP A 513 9.38 23.41 6.73
CA ASP A 513 8.13 23.64 6.03
C ASP A 513 7.07 24.30 6.93
N ASN A 514 6.95 23.81 8.17
CA ASN A 514 6.06 24.40 9.17
C ASN A 514 6.36 25.87 9.49
N VAL A 515 7.63 26.28 9.47
CA VAL A 515 8.04 27.66 9.76
C VAL A 515 7.66 28.57 8.60
N GLU A 516 7.84 28.08 7.38
CA GLU A 516 7.51 28.82 6.16
C GLU A 516 6.02 29.00 5.97
N ILE A 517 5.22 27.93 6.15
CA ILE A 517 3.76 28.01 6.14
C ILE A 517 3.27 29.03 7.19
N ASN A 518 3.82 28.97 8.41
CA ASN A 518 3.46 29.90 9.48
C ASN A 518 3.94 31.33 9.22
N GLY A 519 5.07 31.49 8.51
CA GLY A 519 5.65 32.77 8.12
C GLY A 519 5.05 33.36 6.85
N GLY A 520 4.25 32.58 6.12
CA GLY A 520 3.60 32.98 4.87
C GLY A 520 4.52 32.98 3.66
N THR A 521 5.60 32.19 3.69
CA THR A 521 6.46 31.90 2.54
C THR A 521 6.06 30.57 1.89
N ASP A 522 6.75 30.19 0.81
CA ASP A 522 6.43 29.05 -0.03
C ASP A 522 7.46 27.94 0.19
N PRO A 523 7.13 26.86 0.92
CA PRO A 523 8.04 25.76 1.28
C PRO A 523 8.47 24.86 0.12
N LEU A 524 8.07 25.21 -1.11
CA LEU A 524 8.47 24.52 -2.34
C LEU A 524 9.41 25.39 -3.20
N ASP A 525 9.78 26.58 -2.73
CA ASP A 525 10.58 27.55 -3.45
C ASP A 525 11.69 28.10 -2.56
N ALA A 526 12.90 27.54 -2.69
CA ALA A 526 14.07 27.91 -1.89
C ALA A 526 14.50 29.40 -1.99
N ASP A 527 13.94 30.15 -2.94
CA ASP A 527 14.11 31.62 -3.05
C ASP A 527 13.05 32.41 -2.24
N SER A 528 12.11 31.72 -1.59
CA SER A 528 10.98 32.24 -0.80
C SER A 528 11.31 32.31 0.69
N ASN A 529 12.43 32.92 1.08
CA ASN A 529 12.86 32.82 2.48
C ASN A 529 12.10 33.80 3.41
N LEU A 530 12.02 33.45 4.70
CA LEU A 530 11.49 34.34 5.75
C LEU A 530 12.32 35.62 5.81
N ALA A 531 11.77 36.69 5.22
CA ALA A 531 12.34 38.03 5.14
C ALA A 531 13.18 38.40 6.38
N THR A 532 14.51 38.46 6.23
CA THR A 532 15.38 38.99 7.28
C THR A 532 15.09 40.47 7.50
N ALA A 533 15.17 40.97 8.74
CA ALA A 533 15.06 42.40 9.04
C ALA A 533 16.22 43.18 8.40
N ASP A 534 16.10 43.47 7.12
CA ASP A 534 17.13 44.01 6.25
C ASP A 534 16.88 45.48 5.89
N GLY A 535 15.70 46.03 6.15
CA GLY A 535 15.31 47.37 5.78
C GLY A 535 14.85 47.53 4.32
N ASP A 536 14.63 46.45 3.58
CA ASP A 536 14.03 46.42 2.23
C ASP A 536 12.51 46.25 2.33
N ILE A 537 11.82 47.34 2.67
CA ILE A 537 10.44 47.31 3.14
C ILE A 537 9.45 47.09 1.98
N ASN A 538 9.84 47.40 0.74
CA ASN A 538 9.06 47.07 -0.44
C ASN A 538 9.54 45.81 -1.17
N SER A 539 10.53 45.10 -0.61
CA SER A 539 11.07 43.85 -1.13
C SER A 539 11.51 43.97 -2.60
N ASP A 540 12.14 45.09 -2.96
CA ASP A 540 12.61 45.34 -4.32
C ASP A 540 14.09 44.99 -4.55
N GLY A 541 14.73 44.43 -3.53
CA GLY A 541 16.13 44.03 -3.48
C GLY A 541 17.08 45.18 -3.16
N LEU A 542 16.58 46.40 -2.90
CA LEU A 542 17.40 47.60 -2.69
C LEU A 542 16.92 48.47 -1.54
N VAL A 543 17.67 48.52 -0.44
CA VAL A 543 17.40 49.51 0.62
C VAL A 543 17.76 50.93 0.18
N ASN A 544 16.73 51.72 -0.14
CA ASN A 544 16.88 53.04 -0.72
C ASN A 544 15.87 54.08 -0.15
N THR A 545 15.76 55.23 -0.79
CA THR A 545 14.87 56.31 -0.31
C THR A 545 13.39 55.95 -0.33
N VAL A 546 12.99 54.93 -1.11
CA VAL A 546 11.62 54.40 -1.14
C VAL A 546 11.32 53.68 0.17
N ASP A 547 12.21 52.82 0.65
CA ASP A 547 12.09 52.17 1.98
C ASP A 547 12.04 53.20 3.09
N LEU A 548 12.94 54.18 3.04
CA LEU A 548 12.93 55.26 4.02
C LEU A 548 11.59 56.02 4.04
N LEU A 549 10.97 56.22 2.88
CA LEU A 549 9.66 56.87 2.79
C LEU A 549 8.57 56.00 3.41
N ILE A 550 8.56 54.69 3.12
CA ILE A 550 7.59 53.73 3.66
C ILE A 550 7.76 53.62 5.19
N ALA A 551 9.00 53.53 5.69
CA ALA A 551 9.31 53.53 7.12
C ALA A 551 8.77 54.79 7.83
N VAL A 552 8.95 55.98 7.24
CA VAL A 552 8.40 57.24 7.77
C VAL A 552 6.87 57.19 7.79
N GLN A 553 6.24 56.69 6.73
CA GLN A 553 4.78 56.59 6.65
C GLN A 553 4.21 55.63 7.69
N ILE A 554 4.86 54.48 7.93
CA ILE A 554 4.47 53.52 8.97
C ILE A 554 4.60 54.15 10.36
N ILE A 555 5.76 54.73 10.68
CA ILE A 555 6.04 55.26 12.03
C ILE A 555 5.24 56.53 12.34
N THR A 556 4.88 57.31 11.33
CA THR A 556 3.97 58.46 11.49
C THR A 556 2.50 58.09 11.46
N GLY A 557 2.17 56.80 11.29
CA GLY A 557 0.79 56.28 11.28
C GLY A 557 0.00 56.64 10.02
N GLN A 558 0.68 56.96 8.92
CA GLN A 558 0.04 57.21 7.62
C GLN A 558 -0.32 55.90 6.89
N ILE A 559 0.41 54.82 7.16
CA ILE A 559 0.19 53.48 6.63
C ILE A 559 0.32 52.46 7.77
N THR A 560 -0.51 51.41 7.76
CA THR A 560 -0.34 50.23 8.63
C THR A 560 0.48 49.18 7.87
N PRO A 561 1.59 48.67 8.42
CA PRO A 561 2.43 47.69 7.74
C PRO A 561 1.71 46.34 7.60
N ASN A 562 1.94 45.64 6.49
CA ASN A 562 1.63 44.21 6.37
C ASN A 562 2.73 43.35 7.06
N PRO A 563 2.56 42.02 7.19
CA PRO A 563 3.55 41.16 7.88
C PRO A 563 4.98 41.26 7.31
N SER A 564 5.14 41.18 5.99
CA SER A 564 6.45 41.33 5.33
C SER A 564 7.09 42.71 5.62
N GLN A 565 6.34 43.79 5.46
CA GLN A 565 6.80 45.15 5.76
C GLN A 565 7.18 45.33 7.23
N PHE A 566 6.47 44.65 8.13
CA PHE A 566 6.78 44.66 9.55
C PHE A 566 8.14 44.01 9.80
N THR A 567 8.36 42.82 9.23
CA THR A 567 9.61 42.07 9.42
C THR A 567 10.82 42.79 8.80
N HIS A 568 10.71 43.29 7.57
CA HIS A 568 11.78 44.06 6.92
C HIS A 568 12.09 45.37 7.66
N LEU A 569 11.12 45.98 8.36
CA LEU A 569 11.30 47.24 9.07
C LEU A 569 11.84 47.07 10.50
N ASP A 570 11.70 45.92 11.16
CA ASP A 570 12.14 45.70 12.56
C ASP A 570 13.67 45.52 12.68
N VAL A 571 14.43 46.51 12.21
CA VAL A 571 15.89 46.46 12.05
C VAL A 571 16.67 46.90 13.30
N ALA A 572 15.97 47.30 14.37
CA ALA A 572 16.58 47.72 15.62
C ALA A 572 16.10 46.90 16.83
N PRO A 573 16.92 46.76 17.89
CA PRO A 573 18.29 47.26 18.03
C PRO A 573 19.31 46.50 17.16
N LEU A 574 20.49 47.11 16.97
CA LEU A 574 21.64 46.38 16.42
C LEU A 574 22.43 45.73 17.55
N VAL A 575 22.64 44.41 17.48
CA VAL A 575 23.53 43.66 18.35
C VAL A 575 24.75 43.25 17.54
N ALA A 576 25.94 43.67 17.98
CA ALA A 576 27.20 43.46 17.25
C ALA A 576 27.18 43.94 15.78
N GLY A 577 26.31 44.90 15.44
CA GLY A 577 26.19 45.44 14.08
C GLY A 577 25.21 44.68 13.18
N VAL A 578 24.44 43.72 13.72
CA VAL A 578 23.40 42.97 13.02
C VAL A 578 22.03 43.29 13.65
N PRO A 579 20.95 43.42 12.86
CA PRO A 579 19.57 43.51 13.33
C PRO A 579 19.25 42.42 14.32
N ALA A 580 18.69 42.82 15.45
CA ALA A 580 18.10 41.94 16.45
C ALA A 580 16.66 42.41 16.69
N PRO A 581 15.71 42.04 15.81
CA PRO A 581 14.33 42.50 15.85
C PRO A 581 13.71 42.34 17.24
N ASP A 582 13.06 43.37 17.76
CA ASP A 582 12.48 43.36 19.12
C ASP A 582 10.95 43.34 19.15
N GLY A 583 10.32 43.27 17.97
CA GLY A 583 8.88 43.29 17.77
C GLY A 583 8.26 44.68 17.90
N ASN A 584 9.04 45.76 18.00
CA ASN A 584 8.54 47.12 18.18
C ASN A 584 9.03 48.09 17.10
N ILE A 585 8.21 48.32 16.09
CA ILE A 585 8.50 49.35 15.08
C ILE A 585 8.45 50.76 15.66
N GLY A 586 9.59 51.44 15.63
CA GLY A 586 9.72 52.79 16.17
C GLY A 586 10.82 53.63 15.53
N VAL A 587 11.13 54.75 16.17
CA VAL A 587 12.14 55.71 15.67
C VAL A 587 13.54 55.09 15.60
N SER A 588 13.81 54.06 16.40
CA SER A 588 15.05 53.30 16.37
C SER A 588 15.25 52.61 15.02
N ASP A 589 14.22 51.97 14.49
CA ASP A 589 14.21 51.28 13.21
C ASP A 589 14.39 52.24 12.05
N LEU A 590 13.61 53.32 12.05
CA LEU A 590 13.74 54.40 11.07
C LEU A 590 15.16 54.94 10.99
N LEU A 591 15.82 55.07 12.15
CA LEU A 591 17.18 55.57 12.20
C LEU A 591 18.16 54.57 11.58
N GLN A 592 17.94 53.27 11.73
CA GLN A 592 18.78 52.25 11.10
C GLN A 592 18.54 52.17 9.58
N VAL A 593 17.29 52.21 9.11
CA VAL A 593 16.96 52.30 7.68
C VAL A 593 17.61 53.55 7.06
N MET A 594 17.47 54.71 7.72
CA MET A 594 18.13 55.96 7.27
C MET A 594 19.65 55.81 7.21
N ARG A 595 20.27 55.15 8.18
CA ARG A 595 21.72 54.91 8.19
C ARG A 595 22.14 53.97 7.07
N LYS A 596 21.36 52.93 6.77
CA LYS A 596 21.62 51.99 5.67
C LYS A 596 21.53 52.69 4.30
N VAL A 597 20.48 53.50 4.08
CA VAL A 597 20.33 54.35 2.87
C VAL A 597 21.49 55.34 2.69
N LEU A 598 22.04 55.86 3.79
CA LEU A 598 23.19 56.78 3.77
C LEU A 598 24.56 56.06 3.69
N GLY A 599 24.59 54.72 3.66
CA GLY A 599 25.82 53.93 3.66
C GLY A 599 26.60 54.01 4.98
N LEU A 600 25.93 54.33 6.09
CA LEU A 600 26.51 54.44 7.43
C LEU A 600 26.45 53.13 8.22
N THR A 601 25.68 52.16 7.73
CA THR A 601 25.57 50.78 8.23
C THR A 601 25.42 49.84 7.02
N SER A 602 25.84 48.59 7.18
CA SER A 602 25.86 47.59 6.10
C SER A 602 25.22 46.27 6.51
N PHE A 603 24.47 46.28 7.61
CA PHE A 603 23.74 45.10 8.04
C PHE A 603 22.69 44.70 7.02
#